data_AF-A0A951FGC1-F1
#
_entry.id   AF-A0A951FGC1-F1
#
_cell.length_a   1.000
_cell.length_b   1.000
_cell.length_c   1.000
_cell.angle_alpha   90.00
_cell.angle_beta   90.00
_cell.angle_gamma   90.00
#
_symmetry.space_group_name_H-M   'P 1'
#
loop_
_entity.id
_entity.type
_entity.pdbx_description
1 polymer ?
#
loop_
_entity_poly.entity_id
_entity_poly.type
_entity_poly.pdbx_seq_one_letter_code
_entity_poly.pdbx_strand_id
1 'polypeptide(L)'
;MECSLPPPITEEQISAAIDGFADADVQQHIAQCASCAARVTQAQMLEDVLKVKLNRWDCPAPQRLGEYVMGLVSARTEERTIRLHLEECARCKAEVEDLNVFLVADKVSVSQKHPQPAVARKHPERPSFGQILARILPRTPALALRGAALGPIMAEAEGTTVVLDVQPAAEGQVTILGQVIADDYDSWTGALVELRREGVIQATTTVGDTSSFNCGPFPAGSIQLAITPAVGQTLVLPNIDVTA
;
A
#
# COMPACT_ATOMS: atom_id res chain seq x y z
N MET A 1 -1.12 32.22 28.58
CA MET A 1 0.04 32.02 27.69
C MET A 1 1.29 32.43 28.44
N GLU A 2 1.55 31.77 29.57
CA GLU A 2 2.74 32.01 30.36
C GLU A 2 3.32 30.65 30.69
N CYS A 3 4.62 30.51 30.46
CA CYS A 3 5.33 29.30 30.80
C CYS A 3 5.31 29.12 32.32
N SER A 4 4.92 27.93 32.78
CA SER A 4 4.92 27.59 34.20
C SER A 4 6.33 27.34 34.77
N LEU A 5 7.34 27.23 33.91
CA LEU A 5 8.74 26.98 34.25
C LEU A 5 9.65 27.95 33.49
N PRO A 6 9.72 29.24 33.87
CA PRO A 6 10.57 30.20 33.15
C PRO A 6 12.06 29.79 33.22
N PRO A 7 12.84 29.99 32.14
CA PRO A 7 12.46 30.65 30.88
C PRO A 7 11.70 29.74 29.90
N PRO A 8 10.79 30.28 29.06
CA PRO A 8 10.14 29.49 28.01
C PRO A 8 11.17 28.95 27.00
N ILE A 9 10.89 27.78 26.45
CA ILE A 9 11.69 27.23 25.35
C ILE A 9 11.63 28.13 24.11
N THR A 10 12.76 28.22 23.42
CA THR A 10 12.95 29.01 22.19
C THR A 10 12.36 28.31 20.97
N GLU A 11 12.21 29.01 19.86
CA GLU A 11 11.70 28.42 18.60
C GLU A 11 12.67 27.37 18.04
N GLU A 12 13.98 27.59 18.20
CA GLU A 12 15.01 26.62 17.81
C GLU A 12 14.90 25.32 18.62
N GLN A 13 14.62 25.43 19.92
CA GLN A 13 14.40 24.26 20.79
C GLN A 13 13.09 23.54 20.48
N ILE A 14 12.05 24.27 20.02
CA ILE A 14 10.80 23.66 19.54
C ILE A 14 11.06 22.85 18.27
N SER A 15 11.77 23.42 17.30
CA SER A 15 12.16 22.70 16.07
C SER A 15 12.98 21.46 16.39
N ALA A 16 14.01 21.59 17.24
CA ALA A 16 14.83 20.46 17.66
C ALA A 16 14.01 19.37 18.39
N ALA A 17 12.99 19.75 19.17
CA ALA A 17 12.11 18.80 19.84
C ALA A 17 11.23 18.03 18.86
N ILE A 18 10.71 18.70 17.83
CA ILE A 18 9.94 18.08 16.74
C ILE A 18 10.81 17.07 15.97
N ASP A 19 12.04 17.46 15.64
CA ASP A 19 12.97 16.61 14.89
C ASP A 19 13.59 15.47 15.74
N GLY A 20 13.30 15.42 17.04
CA GLY A 20 13.83 14.40 17.97
C GLY A 20 15.28 14.63 18.42
N PHE A 21 15.83 15.84 18.19
CA PHE A 21 17.18 16.24 18.56
C PHE A 21 17.25 17.17 19.78
N ALA A 22 16.13 17.43 20.46
CA ALA A 22 16.14 18.27 21.66
C ALA A 22 16.90 17.61 22.82
N ASP A 23 17.64 18.45 23.54
CA ASP A 23 18.33 18.10 24.78
C ASP A 23 17.35 17.63 25.87
N ALA A 24 17.86 16.82 26.81
CA ALA A 24 17.03 16.17 27.84
C ALA A 24 16.32 17.17 28.77
N ASP A 25 16.90 18.34 29.01
CA ASP A 25 16.33 19.43 29.79
C ASP A 25 15.14 20.09 29.08
N VAL A 26 15.23 20.25 27.75
CA VAL A 26 14.13 20.74 26.91
C VAL A 26 12.98 19.72 26.89
N GLN A 27 13.27 18.43 26.74
CA GLN A 27 12.26 17.38 26.79
C GLN A 27 11.56 17.34 28.16
N GLN A 28 12.33 17.47 29.24
CA GLN A 28 11.79 17.54 30.59
C GLN A 28 10.91 18.78 30.80
N HIS A 29 11.33 19.93 30.28
CA HIS A 29 10.54 21.16 30.32
C HIS A 29 9.20 20.99 29.58
N ILE A 30 9.22 20.43 28.38
CA ILE A 30 8.01 20.16 27.58
C ILE A 30 7.06 19.24 28.36
N ALA A 31 7.59 18.19 29.00
CA ALA A 31 6.78 17.26 29.80
C ALA A 31 6.13 17.91 31.03
N GLN A 32 6.74 18.96 31.59
CA GLN A 32 6.28 19.61 32.83
C GLN A 32 5.52 20.93 32.60
N CYS A 33 5.60 21.52 31.40
CA CYS A 33 4.95 22.78 31.07
C CYS A 33 3.91 22.61 29.96
N ALA A 34 2.63 22.61 30.34
CA ALA A 34 1.51 22.49 29.40
C ALA A 34 1.50 23.59 28.32
N SER A 35 1.91 24.82 28.66
CA SER A 35 1.97 25.92 27.67
C SER A 35 3.05 25.70 26.62
N CYS A 36 4.20 25.12 26.99
CA CYS A 36 5.29 24.83 26.05
C CYS A 36 5.01 23.56 25.26
N ALA A 37 4.39 22.55 25.87
CA ALA A 37 3.88 21.38 25.16
C ALA A 37 2.87 21.76 24.07
N ALA A 38 1.91 22.64 24.38
CA ALA A 38 0.94 23.11 23.41
C ALA A 38 1.60 23.85 22.22
N ARG A 39 2.68 24.63 22.47
CA ARG A 39 3.46 25.28 21.40
C ARG A 39 4.14 24.27 20.49
N VAL A 40 4.75 23.21 21.05
CA VAL A 40 5.37 22.14 20.27
C VAL A 40 4.34 21.41 19.43
N THR A 41 3.18 21.06 20.01
CA THR A 41 2.09 20.41 19.27
C THR A 41 1.57 21.30 18.14
N GLN A 42 1.39 22.60 18.37
CA GLN A 42 0.94 23.53 17.35
C GLN A 42 1.95 23.65 16.19
N ALA A 43 3.24 23.72 16.51
CA ALA A 43 4.31 23.76 15.52
C ALA A 43 4.38 22.45 14.72
N GLN A 44 4.24 21.29 15.37
CA GLN A 44 4.16 19.98 14.72
C GLN A 44 3.00 19.91 13.72
N MET A 45 1.79 20.31 14.15
CA MET A 45 0.60 20.31 13.27
C MET A 45 0.81 21.18 12.04
N LEU A 46 1.45 22.35 12.20
CA LEU A 46 1.77 23.22 11.08
C LEU A 46 2.78 22.57 10.15
N GLU A 47 3.84 21.96 10.69
CA GLU A 47 4.85 21.27 9.89
C GLU A 47 4.26 20.11 9.11
N ASP A 48 3.38 19.31 9.71
CA ASP A 48 2.70 18.19 9.04
C ASP A 48 1.83 18.69 7.88
N VAL A 49 1.08 19.77 8.10
CA VAL A 49 0.27 20.40 7.04
C VAL A 49 1.17 20.93 5.92
N LEU A 50 2.30 21.55 6.24
CA LEU A 50 3.24 22.06 5.25
C LEU A 50 3.93 20.93 4.49
N LYS A 51 4.34 19.85 5.17
CA LYS A 51 4.90 18.65 4.54
C LYS A 51 3.95 18.07 3.51
N VAL A 52 2.65 18.02 3.82
CA VAL A 52 1.61 17.55 2.89
C VAL A 52 1.39 18.54 1.75
N LYS A 53 1.24 19.83 2.03
CA LYS A 53 0.93 20.85 1.01
C LYS A 53 2.09 21.16 0.07
N LEU A 54 3.31 21.14 0.60
CA LEU A 54 4.53 21.37 -0.17
C LEU A 54 5.07 20.07 -0.76
N ASN A 55 4.42 18.94 -0.48
CA ASN A 55 4.71 17.66 -1.10
C ASN A 55 4.55 17.81 -2.61
N ARG A 56 5.65 17.69 -3.38
CA ARG A 56 5.65 17.83 -4.85
C ARG A 56 5.22 19.21 -5.35
N TRP A 57 5.31 20.27 -4.55
CA TRP A 57 4.83 21.61 -4.95
C TRP A 57 5.38 22.10 -6.28
N ASP A 58 6.66 21.83 -6.55
CA ASP A 58 7.32 22.21 -7.80
C ASP A 58 7.57 21.01 -8.74
N CYS A 59 6.98 19.85 -8.45
CA CYS A 59 7.16 18.65 -9.26
C CYS A 59 6.11 18.57 -10.37
N PRO A 60 6.48 18.07 -11.56
CA PRO A 60 5.52 17.72 -12.59
C PRO A 60 4.49 16.70 -12.07
N ALA A 61 3.27 16.80 -12.59
CA ALA A 61 2.22 15.83 -12.32
C ALA A 61 2.66 14.41 -12.75
N PRO A 62 2.26 13.35 -12.02
CA PRO A 62 2.64 11.97 -12.34
C PRO A 62 2.32 11.56 -13.78
N GLN A 63 1.15 11.96 -14.28
CA GLN A 63 0.70 11.67 -15.65
C GLN A 63 1.68 12.25 -16.69
N ARG A 64 2.21 13.45 -16.43
CA ARG A 64 3.17 14.14 -17.30
C ARG A 64 4.53 13.45 -17.31
N LEU A 65 4.97 12.90 -16.19
CA LEU A 65 6.16 12.05 -16.12
C LEU A 65 5.97 10.76 -16.92
N GLY A 66 4.80 10.13 -16.83
CA GLY A 66 4.44 8.97 -17.64
C GLY A 66 4.46 9.26 -19.15
N GLU A 67 3.81 10.35 -19.57
CA GLU A 67 3.83 10.82 -20.97
C GLU A 67 5.26 11.09 -21.45
N TYR A 68 6.10 11.69 -20.61
CA TYR A 68 7.50 11.94 -20.91
C TYR A 68 8.27 10.64 -21.16
N VAL A 69 8.14 9.65 -20.27
CA VAL A 69 8.81 8.34 -20.43
C VAL A 69 8.31 7.59 -21.67
N MET A 70 7.01 7.69 -21.98
CA MET A 70 6.42 7.08 -23.17
C MET A 70 6.71 7.84 -24.48
N GLY A 71 7.37 9.01 -24.42
CA GLY A 71 7.64 9.84 -25.59
C GLY A 71 6.39 10.51 -26.17
N LEU A 72 5.35 10.72 -25.35
CA LEU A 72 4.04 11.27 -25.75
C LEU A 72 3.90 12.78 -25.46
N VAL A 73 4.94 13.42 -24.92
CA VAL A 73 4.92 14.88 -24.66
C VAL A 73 4.99 15.61 -26.00
N SER A 74 3.90 16.29 -26.36
CA SER A 74 3.71 16.90 -27.67
C SER A 74 4.44 18.25 -27.85
N ALA A 75 4.75 18.96 -26.77
CA ALA A 75 5.47 20.23 -26.83
C ALA A 75 6.94 20.08 -26.38
N ARG A 76 7.89 20.44 -27.26
CA ARG A 76 9.34 20.43 -26.96
C ARG A 76 9.73 21.29 -25.75
N THR A 77 8.97 22.36 -25.49
CA THR A 77 9.19 23.21 -24.32
C THR A 77 8.91 22.47 -23.02
N GLU A 78 7.85 21.66 -22.98
CA GLU A 78 7.46 20.88 -21.80
C GLU A 78 8.43 19.72 -21.55
N GLU A 79 8.87 19.05 -22.61
CA GLU A 79 9.92 18.01 -22.53
C GLU A 79 11.20 18.57 -21.90
N ARG A 80 11.62 19.78 -22.31
CA ARG A 80 12.79 20.46 -21.74
C ARG A 80 12.59 20.80 -20.26
N THR A 81 11.43 21.31 -19.88
CA THR A 81 11.11 21.64 -18.48
C THR A 81 11.16 20.39 -17.59
N ILE A 82 10.55 19.28 -18.04
CA ILE A 82 10.58 18.02 -17.31
C ILE A 82 12.01 17.52 -17.16
N ARG A 83 12.81 17.56 -18.24
CA ARG A 83 14.21 17.14 -18.19
C ARG A 83 15.03 17.95 -17.20
N LEU A 84 14.88 19.28 -17.19
CA LEU A 84 15.57 20.15 -16.22
C LEU A 84 15.14 19.82 -14.78
N HIS A 85 13.86 19.59 -14.54
CA HIS A 85 13.37 19.19 -13.23
C HIS A 85 13.96 17.84 -12.77
N LEU A 86 14.14 16.88 -13.68
CA LEU A 86 14.75 15.57 -13.37
C LEU A 86 16.25 15.66 -13.05
N GLU A 87 16.94 16.73 -13.43
CA GLU A 87 18.33 16.99 -13.04
C GLU A 87 18.44 17.42 -11.57
N GLU A 88 17.40 18.07 -11.03
CA GLU A 88 17.40 18.66 -9.68
C GLU A 88 16.60 17.86 -8.66
N CYS A 89 15.57 17.13 -9.08
CA CYS A 89 14.65 16.42 -8.19
C CYS A 89 14.89 14.90 -8.15
N ALA A 90 15.54 14.43 -7.08
CA ALA A 90 15.81 13.00 -6.87
C ALA A 90 14.54 12.13 -6.83
N ARG A 91 13.42 12.68 -6.33
CA ARG A 91 12.15 11.95 -6.25
C ARG A 91 11.54 11.69 -7.63
N CYS A 92 11.43 12.71 -8.46
CA CYS A 92 10.90 12.54 -9.81
C CYS A 92 11.82 11.66 -10.66
N LYS A 93 13.12 11.68 -10.40
CA LYS A 93 14.08 10.75 -11.01
C LYS A 93 13.78 9.30 -10.63
N ALA A 94 13.56 9.00 -9.36
CA ALA A 94 13.16 7.67 -8.90
C ALA A 94 11.82 7.22 -9.53
N GLU A 95 10.83 8.10 -9.59
CA GLU A 95 9.53 7.82 -10.21
C GLU A 95 9.66 7.47 -11.70
N VAL A 96 10.51 8.19 -12.44
CA VAL A 96 10.82 7.90 -13.85
C VAL A 96 11.58 6.57 -14.01
N GLU A 97 12.49 6.25 -13.09
CA GLU A 97 13.23 4.99 -13.11
C GLU A 97 12.29 3.79 -12.87
N ASP A 98 11.38 3.90 -11.90
CA ASP A 98 10.34 2.91 -11.63
C ASP A 98 9.41 2.70 -12.83
N LEU A 99 8.98 3.80 -13.48
CA LEU A 99 8.18 3.74 -14.71
C LEU A 99 8.92 3.05 -15.86
N ASN A 100 10.22 3.32 -16.02
CA ASN A 100 11.04 2.66 -17.03
C ASN A 100 11.17 1.15 -16.76
N VAL A 101 11.39 0.76 -15.49
CA VAL A 101 11.44 -0.65 -15.10
C VAL A 101 10.12 -1.35 -15.45
N PHE A 102 8.99 -0.72 -15.17
CA PHE A 102 7.67 -1.25 -15.51
C PHE A 102 7.48 -1.42 -17.03
N LEU A 103 7.80 -0.39 -17.83
CA LEU A 103 7.62 -0.41 -19.28
C LEU A 103 8.57 -1.39 -19.99
N VAL A 104 9.77 -1.60 -19.46
CA VAL A 104 10.70 -2.61 -19.98
C VAL A 104 10.17 -4.02 -19.68
N ALA A 105 9.59 -4.26 -18.50
CA ALA A 105 8.96 -5.54 -18.19
C ALA A 105 7.79 -5.86 -19.13
N ASP A 106 7.04 -4.83 -19.57
CA ASP A 106 5.89 -4.99 -20.45
C ASP A 106 6.31 -5.25 -21.92
N LYS A 107 7.38 -4.62 -22.41
CA LYS A 107 7.90 -4.85 -23.77
C LYS A 107 8.49 -6.24 -23.98
N VAL A 108 8.90 -6.93 -22.93
CA VAL A 108 9.34 -8.33 -23.00
C VAL A 108 8.16 -9.30 -23.17
N SER A 109 6.91 -8.84 -22.98
CA SER A 109 5.71 -9.68 -22.97
C SER A 109 4.90 -9.70 -24.29
N VAL A 110 5.27 -8.93 -25.32
CA VAL A 110 4.47 -8.81 -26.58
C VAL A 110 5.08 -9.56 -27.77
N SER A 111 6.20 -10.27 -27.60
CA SER A 111 6.73 -11.13 -28.66
C SER A 111 6.98 -12.53 -28.16
N GLN A 112 5.92 -13.35 -28.12
CA GLN A 112 6.04 -14.79 -28.33
C GLN A 112 4.68 -15.48 -28.56
N LYS A 113 4.49 -15.95 -29.80
CA LYS A 113 3.84 -17.23 -30.09
C LYS A 113 4.32 -18.27 -29.07
N HIS A 114 3.41 -18.88 -28.32
CA HIS A 114 3.69 -20.13 -27.61
C HIS A 114 4.07 -21.26 -28.60
N PRO A 115 4.72 -22.37 -28.17
CA PRO A 115 5.36 -22.63 -26.87
C PRO A 115 6.78 -23.24 -26.98
N GLN A 116 7.64 -23.07 -25.98
CA GLN A 116 8.46 -24.16 -25.41
C GLN A 116 9.22 -23.73 -24.13
N PRO A 117 9.52 -24.67 -23.21
CA PRO A 117 9.82 -24.39 -21.82
C PRO A 117 11.31 -24.08 -21.64
N ALA A 118 11.63 -22.85 -21.25
CA ALA A 118 12.98 -22.47 -20.90
C ALA A 118 12.99 -21.90 -19.48
N VAL A 119 13.35 -22.78 -18.54
CA VAL A 119 14.08 -22.54 -17.29
C VAL A 119 13.65 -21.29 -16.51
N ALA A 120 12.90 -21.53 -15.44
CA ALA A 120 12.55 -20.57 -14.41
C ALA A 120 13.76 -19.71 -14.01
N ARG A 121 13.84 -18.50 -14.56
CA ARG A 121 14.72 -17.47 -14.02
C ARG A 121 14.02 -16.93 -12.78
N LYS A 122 14.56 -17.30 -11.63
CA LYS A 122 14.25 -16.64 -10.36
C LYS A 122 14.50 -15.15 -10.54
N HIS A 123 13.43 -14.37 -10.68
CA HIS A 123 13.54 -12.93 -10.53
C HIS A 123 14.08 -12.64 -9.13
N PRO A 124 15.01 -11.68 -8.98
CA PRO A 124 15.38 -11.20 -7.67
C PRO A 124 14.11 -10.66 -7.02
N GLU A 125 13.74 -11.25 -5.89
CA GLU A 125 12.71 -10.73 -4.99
C GLU A 125 13.01 -9.25 -4.79
N ARG A 126 12.09 -8.38 -5.25
CA ARG A 126 12.11 -6.99 -4.81
C ARG A 126 12.11 -7.04 -3.28
N PRO A 127 12.93 -6.24 -2.59
CA PRO A 127 12.84 -6.14 -1.14
C PRO A 127 11.43 -5.63 -0.80
N SER A 128 10.57 -6.53 -0.36
CA SER A 128 9.25 -6.18 0.16
C SER A 128 9.49 -5.50 1.49
N PHE A 129 9.14 -4.22 1.56
CA PHE A 129 8.91 -3.62 2.87
C PHE A 129 7.68 -4.33 3.46
N GLY A 130 7.93 -5.20 4.44
CA GLY A 130 6.94 -5.85 5.31
C GLY A 130 5.83 -6.62 4.59
N GLN A 131 6.00 -7.93 4.39
CA GLN A 131 4.85 -8.82 4.13
C GLN A 131 4.49 -9.54 5.42
N ILE A 132 3.20 -9.53 5.75
CA ILE A 132 2.66 -10.30 6.86
C ILE A 132 1.90 -11.47 6.26
N LEU A 133 2.34 -12.68 6.59
CA LEU A 133 1.67 -13.91 6.17
C LEU A 133 0.49 -14.19 7.10
N ALA A 134 -0.71 -14.13 6.54
CA ALA A 134 -1.90 -14.52 7.25
C ALA A 134 -1.96 -16.04 7.40
N ARG A 135 -2.25 -16.48 8.63
CA ARG A 135 -2.46 -17.88 8.94
C ARG A 135 -3.94 -18.20 8.75
N ILE A 136 -4.25 -19.15 7.87
CA ILE A 136 -5.60 -19.69 7.75
C ILE A 136 -5.97 -20.41 9.06
N LEU A 137 -7.08 -19.99 9.67
CA LEU A 137 -7.61 -20.60 10.88
C LEU A 137 -8.30 -21.93 10.54
N PRO A 138 -8.16 -22.96 11.40
CA PRO A 138 -8.78 -24.24 11.17
C PRO A 138 -10.31 -24.09 11.13
N ARG A 139 -10.93 -24.57 10.05
CA ARG A 139 -12.39 -24.62 9.93
C ARG A 139 -12.90 -25.64 10.95
N THR A 140 -13.54 -25.19 12.03
CA THR A 140 -14.38 -26.08 12.83
C THR A 140 -15.65 -26.36 12.01
N PRO A 141 -15.90 -27.61 11.56
CA PRO A 141 -17.13 -27.93 10.87
C PRO A 141 -18.28 -27.76 11.87
N ALA A 142 -18.96 -26.62 11.83
CA ALA A 142 -20.27 -26.53 12.43
C ALA A 142 -21.18 -27.51 11.68
N LEU A 143 -21.90 -28.36 12.41
CA LEU A 143 -22.96 -29.21 11.88
C LEU A 143 -23.96 -28.32 11.12
N ALA A 144 -23.78 -28.21 9.81
CA ALA A 144 -24.66 -27.44 8.95
C ALA A 144 -25.96 -28.23 8.74
N LEU A 145 -27.00 -27.86 9.46
CA LEU A 145 -28.37 -28.19 9.08
C LEU A 145 -28.69 -27.42 7.78
N ARG A 146 -28.49 -28.12 6.65
CA ARG A 146 -28.66 -27.72 5.23
C ARG A 146 -27.39 -27.24 4.53
N GLY A 147 -26.68 -28.20 3.93
CA GLY A 147 -26.39 -28.18 2.49
C GLY A 147 -25.43 -27.15 1.89
N ALA A 148 -24.76 -26.29 2.66
CA ALA A 148 -23.69 -25.43 2.14
C ALA A 148 -22.32 -26.06 2.45
N ALA A 149 -21.66 -26.54 1.41
CA ALA A 149 -20.33 -27.14 1.49
C ALA A 149 -19.29 -26.04 1.74
N LEU A 150 -18.57 -26.16 2.86
CA LEU A 150 -17.44 -25.33 3.30
C LEU A 150 -17.86 -23.92 3.79
N GLY A 151 -17.82 -23.73 5.12
CA GLY A 151 -17.98 -22.42 5.73
C GLY A 151 -16.84 -21.44 5.35
N PRO A 152 -16.99 -20.16 5.69
CA PRO A 152 -16.07 -19.11 5.27
C PRO A 152 -14.62 -19.42 5.69
N ILE A 153 -13.67 -19.06 4.82
CA ILE A 153 -12.25 -19.10 5.14
C ILE A 153 -11.96 -17.90 6.03
N MET A 154 -11.38 -18.16 7.20
CA MET A 154 -10.87 -17.09 8.07
C MET A 154 -9.36 -17.18 8.09
N ALA A 155 -8.69 -16.05 7.92
CA ALA A 155 -7.24 -15.94 8.06
C ALA A 155 -6.91 -14.75 8.95
N GLU A 156 -5.87 -14.87 9.76
CA GLU A 156 -5.48 -13.84 10.72
C GLU A 156 -3.97 -13.54 10.61
N ALA A 157 -3.62 -12.26 10.69
CA ALA A 157 -2.24 -11.80 10.81
C ALA A 157 -2.19 -10.46 11.55
N GLU A 158 -1.34 -10.37 12.59
CA GLU A 158 -1.06 -9.13 13.33
C GLU A 158 -2.33 -8.31 13.71
N GLY A 159 -3.36 -8.97 14.24
CA GLY A 159 -4.61 -8.31 14.67
C GLY A 159 -5.57 -7.97 13.52
N THR A 160 -5.21 -8.29 12.28
CA THR A 160 -6.10 -8.20 11.12
C THR A 160 -6.66 -9.58 10.79
N THR A 161 -7.99 -9.70 10.79
CA THR A 161 -8.73 -10.89 10.37
C THR A 161 -9.33 -10.66 8.99
N VAL A 162 -9.12 -11.59 8.07
CA VAL A 162 -9.77 -11.61 6.76
C VAL A 162 -10.73 -12.78 6.71
N VAL A 163 -11.99 -12.49 6.39
CA VAL A 163 -13.03 -13.49 6.15
C VAL A 163 -13.30 -13.54 4.66
N LEU A 164 -13.22 -14.73 4.07
CA LEU A 164 -13.50 -14.96 2.65
C LEU A 164 -14.63 -15.97 2.51
N ASP A 165 -15.60 -15.62 1.70
CA ASP A 165 -16.67 -16.48 1.23
C ASP A 165 -16.49 -16.73 -0.27
N VAL A 166 -16.40 -18.01 -0.65
CA VAL A 166 -16.15 -18.43 -2.03
C VAL A 166 -17.49 -18.83 -2.62
N GLN A 167 -17.93 -18.06 -3.61
CA GLN A 167 -19.22 -18.27 -4.26
C GLN A 167 -19.01 -18.82 -5.68
N PRO A 168 -19.75 -19.85 -6.10
CA PRO A 168 -19.72 -20.32 -7.47
C PRO A 168 -20.26 -19.25 -8.42
N ALA A 169 -19.60 -19.09 -9.56
CA ALA A 169 -20.00 -18.24 -10.67
C ALA A 169 -20.27 -19.09 -11.93
N ALA A 170 -20.68 -18.45 -13.02
CA ALA A 170 -20.94 -19.15 -14.27
C ALA A 170 -19.70 -19.87 -14.80
N GLU A 171 -19.91 -20.93 -15.60
CA GLU A 171 -18.84 -21.63 -16.34
C GLU A 171 -17.72 -22.23 -15.48
N GLY A 172 -18.02 -22.63 -14.23
CA GLY A 172 -17.03 -23.22 -13.32
C GLY A 172 -16.03 -22.21 -12.76
N GLN A 173 -16.33 -20.92 -12.89
CA GLN A 173 -15.62 -19.85 -12.23
C GLN A 173 -16.11 -19.69 -10.78
N VAL A 174 -15.34 -18.97 -9.99
CA VAL A 174 -15.66 -18.60 -8.63
C VAL A 174 -15.45 -17.11 -8.43
N THR A 175 -16.17 -16.56 -7.47
CA THR A 175 -16.05 -15.19 -7.00
C THR A 175 -15.77 -15.22 -5.51
N ILE A 176 -14.84 -14.39 -5.04
CA ILE A 176 -14.55 -14.23 -3.62
C ILE A 176 -15.22 -12.96 -3.12
N LEU A 177 -16.07 -13.12 -2.11
CA LEU A 177 -16.54 -12.05 -1.25
C LEU A 177 -15.66 -12.04 -0.01
N GLY A 178 -14.98 -10.92 0.24
CA GLY A 178 -14.08 -10.81 1.37
C GLY A 178 -14.42 -9.63 2.27
N GLN A 179 -14.03 -9.76 3.54
CA GLN A 179 -14.09 -8.68 4.52
C GLN A 179 -12.79 -8.64 5.31
N VAL A 180 -12.25 -7.44 5.48
CA VAL A 180 -11.11 -7.15 6.34
C VAL A 180 -11.64 -6.61 7.67
N ILE A 181 -11.17 -7.17 8.78
CA ILE A 181 -11.52 -6.77 10.14
C ILE A 181 -10.21 -6.43 10.84
N ALA A 182 -9.99 -5.16 11.13
CA ALA A 182 -8.79 -4.65 11.79
C ALA A 182 -9.18 -3.54 12.76
N ASP A 183 -8.31 -3.22 13.72
CA ASP A 183 -8.54 -2.09 14.65
C ASP A 183 -8.50 -0.73 13.93
N ASP A 184 -7.73 -0.62 12.84
CA ASP A 184 -7.59 0.58 12.01
C ASP A 184 -8.22 0.36 10.62
N TYR A 185 -9.54 0.46 10.55
CA TYR A 185 -10.31 0.27 9.31
C TYR A 185 -9.95 1.27 8.20
N ASP A 186 -9.61 2.51 8.57
CA ASP A 186 -9.34 3.57 7.60
C ASP A 186 -8.07 3.29 6.79
N SER A 187 -7.07 2.63 7.40
CA SER A 187 -5.84 2.21 6.70
C SER A 187 -6.07 1.20 5.57
N TRP A 188 -7.15 0.42 5.63
CA TRP A 188 -7.48 -0.61 4.65
C TRP A 188 -8.48 -0.15 3.59
N THR A 189 -9.14 0.99 3.79
CA THR A 189 -10.07 1.52 2.79
C THR A 189 -9.30 1.91 1.51
N GLY A 190 -9.74 1.38 0.37
CA GLY A 190 -9.05 1.54 -0.91
C GLY A 190 -7.81 0.66 -1.09
N ALA A 191 -7.50 -0.25 -0.15
CA ALA A 191 -6.40 -1.20 -0.29
C ALA A 191 -6.58 -2.06 -1.54
N LEU A 192 -5.49 -2.28 -2.28
CA LEU A 192 -5.49 -3.09 -3.48
C LEU A 192 -5.55 -4.57 -3.11
N VAL A 193 -6.56 -5.28 -3.64
CA VAL A 193 -6.70 -6.73 -3.53
C VAL A 193 -6.26 -7.35 -4.84
N GLU A 194 -5.30 -8.28 -4.77
CA GLU A 194 -4.80 -9.04 -5.90
C GLU A 194 -5.02 -10.54 -5.65
N LEU A 195 -5.64 -11.21 -6.62
CA LEU A 195 -5.70 -12.67 -6.68
C LEU A 195 -4.69 -13.18 -7.68
N ARG A 196 -3.76 -14.02 -7.23
CA ARG A 196 -2.68 -14.59 -8.04
C ARG A 196 -2.77 -16.10 -8.09
N ARG A 197 -2.55 -16.68 -9.26
CA ARG A 197 -2.37 -18.12 -9.46
C ARG A 197 -1.02 -18.34 -10.11
N GLU A 198 -0.16 -19.14 -9.48
CA GLU A 198 1.21 -19.39 -9.96
C GLU A 198 1.99 -18.09 -10.23
N GLY A 199 1.75 -17.05 -9.42
CA GLY A 199 2.36 -15.72 -9.56
C GLY A 199 1.69 -14.80 -10.58
N VAL A 200 0.72 -15.28 -11.38
CA VAL A 200 -0.01 -14.49 -12.37
C VAL A 200 -1.29 -13.92 -11.76
N ILE A 201 -1.47 -12.61 -11.86
CA ILE A 201 -2.69 -11.93 -11.42
C ILE A 201 -3.88 -12.40 -12.28
N GLN A 202 -4.90 -12.97 -11.63
CA GLN A 202 -6.14 -13.42 -12.23
C GLN A 202 -7.25 -12.37 -12.11
N ALA A 203 -7.30 -11.66 -10.98
CA ALA A 203 -8.28 -10.62 -10.72
C ALA A 203 -7.72 -9.60 -9.72
N THR A 204 -8.21 -8.36 -9.83
CA THR A 204 -7.87 -7.27 -8.91
C THR A 204 -9.13 -6.50 -8.53
N THR A 205 -9.18 -6.00 -7.31
CA THR A 205 -10.23 -5.09 -6.84
C THR A 205 -9.67 -4.21 -5.73
N THR A 206 -10.50 -3.37 -5.13
CA THR A 206 -10.13 -2.59 -3.94
C THR A 206 -11.07 -2.91 -2.79
N VAL A 207 -10.56 -2.75 -1.56
CA VAL A 207 -11.39 -2.78 -0.36
C VAL A 207 -12.26 -1.52 -0.30
N GLY A 208 -13.57 -1.70 -0.13
CA GLY A 208 -14.53 -0.60 -0.01
C GLY A 208 -14.50 0.07 1.36
N ASP A 209 -15.32 1.12 1.50
CA ASP A 209 -15.55 1.88 2.74
C ASP A 209 -16.09 1.03 3.91
N THR A 210 -16.80 -0.06 3.59
CA THR A 210 -17.29 -1.04 4.57
C THR A 210 -16.28 -2.15 4.90
N SER A 211 -15.01 -1.99 4.50
CA SER A 211 -13.96 -3.01 4.60
C SER A 211 -14.30 -4.32 3.88
N SER A 212 -15.22 -4.28 2.92
CA SER A 212 -15.62 -5.42 2.10
C SER A 212 -15.02 -5.32 0.69
N PHE A 213 -14.85 -6.46 0.04
CA PHE A 213 -14.42 -6.53 -1.36
C PHE A 213 -15.08 -7.70 -2.09
N ASN A 214 -15.18 -7.57 -3.41
CA ASN A 214 -15.65 -8.61 -4.30
C ASN A 214 -14.63 -8.76 -5.43
N CYS A 215 -14.04 -9.95 -5.56
CA CYS A 215 -12.96 -10.22 -6.51
C CYS A 215 -13.28 -11.47 -7.35
N GLY A 216 -13.36 -11.27 -8.66
CA GLY A 216 -13.70 -12.31 -9.64
C GLY A 216 -14.62 -11.79 -10.74
N PRO A 217 -15.17 -12.69 -11.57
CA PRO A 217 -15.04 -14.15 -11.51
C PRO A 217 -13.70 -14.67 -12.05
N PHE A 218 -13.22 -15.83 -11.57
CA PHE A 218 -11.96 -16.46 -12.02
C PHE A 218 -12.02 -18.01 -11.90
N PRO A 219 -11.16 -18.78 -12.60
CA PRO A 219 -11.20 -20.24 -12.54
C PRO A 219 -10.87 -20.81 -11.15
N ALA A 220 -11.60 -21.85 -10.72
CA ALA A 220 -11.31 -22.57 -9.48
C ALA A 220 -9.88 -23.17 -9.45
N GLY A 221 -9.32 -23.33 -8.25
CA GLY A 221 -7.97 -23.84 -8.02
C GLY A 221 -7.28 -23.24 -6.80
N SER A 222 -6.00 -23.54 -6.63
CA SER A 222 -5.18 -22.95 -5.56
C SER A 222 -4.71 -21.55 -5.97
N ILE A 223 -4.94 -20.56 -5.10
CA ILE A 223 -4.62 -19.16 -5.35
C ILE A 223 -3.91 -18.53 -4.15
N GLN A 224 -3.29 -17.38 -4.39
CA GLN A 224 -2.76 -16.48 -3.38
C GLN A 224 -3.58 -15.19 -3.42
N LEU A 225 -4.03 -14.71 -2.26
CA LEU A 225 -4.62 -13.39 -2.10
C LEU A 225 -3.59 -12.46 -1.46
N ALA A 226 -3.37 -11.29 -2.03
CA ALA A 226 -2.60 -10.22 -1.42
C ALA A 226 -3.49 -8.98 -1.26
N ILE A 227 -3.47 -8.37 -0.07
CA ILE A 227 -4.16 -7.10 0.22
C ILE A 227 -3.10 -6.08 0.62
N THR A 228 -2.96 -5.03 -0.19
CA THR A 228 -1.93 -4.00 -0.03
C THR A 228 -2.58 -2.66 0.30
N PRO A 229 -2.46 -2.15 1.53
CA PRO A 229 -2.95 -0.82 1.89
C PRO A 229 -2.09 0.28 1.25
N ALA A 230 -2.60 1.52 1.23
CA ALA A 230 -1.85 2.66 0.69
C ALA A 230 -0.58 2.96 1.49
N VAL A 231 -0.61 2.66 2.80
CA VAL A 231 0.51 2.77 3.74
C VAL A 231 0.46 1.54 4.65
N GLY A 232 1.61 0.91 4.89
CA GLY A 232 1.71 -0.25 5.78
C GLY A 232 2.24 -1.50 5.08
N GLN A 233 1.91 -2.65 5.65
CA GLN A 233 2.40 -3.95 5.20
C GLN A 233 1.37 -4.67 4.32
N THR A 234 1.85 -5.42 3.32
CA THR A 234 0.97 -6.27 2.51
C THR A 234 0.58 -7.51 3.29
N LEU A 235 -0.72 -7.74 3.41
CA LEU A 235 -1.28 -8.98 3.96
C LEU A 235 -1.34 -10.04 2.86
N VAL A 236 -0.68 -11.18 3.07
CA VAL A 236 -0.64 -12.26 2.08
C VAL A 236 -1.26 -13.54 2.67
N LEU A 237 -2.28 -14.06 1.99
CA LEU A 237 -2.89 -15.36 2.26
C LEU A 237 -2.45 -16.33 1.16
N PRO A 238 -1.43 -17.18 1.39
CA PRO A 238 -0.97 -18.14 0.40
C PRO A 238 -1.86 -19.40 0.37
N ASN A 239 -1.88 -20.09 -0.77
CA ASN A 239 -2.43 -21.44 -0.94
C ASN A 239 -3.90 -21.58 -0.50
N ILE A 240 -4.74 -20.63 -0.91
CA ILE A 240 -6.19 -20.73 -0.72
C ILE A 240 -6.73 -21.66 -1.80
N ASP A 241 -7.26 -22.81 -1.41
CA ASP A 241 -7.94 -23.70 -2.32
C ASP A 241 -9.41 -23.27 -2.48
N VAL A 242 -9.75 -22.81 -3.68
CA VAL A 242 -11.12 -22.44 -4.05
C VAL A 242 -11.72 -23.46 -5.01
N THR A 243 -12.95 -23.88 -4.70
CA THR A 243 -13.73 -24.85 -5.48
C THR A 243 -15.02 -24.20 -5.94
N ALA A 244 -15.43 -24.49 -7.18
CA ALA A 244 -16.76 -24.14 -7.69
C ALA A 244 -17.83 -25.11 -7.20
#